data_AF-A0A255UMF2-F1
#
_entry.id   AF-A0A255UMF2-F1
#
_cell.length_a   1.000
_cell.length_b   1.000
_cell.length_c   1.000
_cell.angle_alpha   90.00
_cell.angle_beta   90.00
_cell.angle_gamma   90.00
#
_symmetry.space_group_name_H-M   'P 1'
#
loop_
_entity.id
_entity.type
_entity.pdbx_description
1 polymer ?
#
loop_
_entity_poly.entity_id
_entity_poly.type
_entity_poly.pdbx_seq_one_letter_code
_entity_poly.pdbx_strand_id
1 'polypeptide(L)' 'FYKTIMSRLDTKAFGLKKTSRIKAFVFRFISVPAKWIMTARQSVLNIYTCNDAYEKPFKTDFG' A
#
# COMPACT_ATOMS: atom_id res chain seq x y z
N PHE A 1 1.68 -7.52 11.88
CA PHE A 1 1.89 -6.41 10.94
C PHE A 1 1.28 -6.68 9.56
N TYR A 2 1.89 -7.45 8.66
CA TYR A 2 1.37 -7.68 7.30
C TYR A 2 -0.03 -8.31 7.22
N LYS A 3 -0.35 -9.27 8.11
CA LYS A 3 -1.72 -9.83 8.22
C LYS A 3 -2.77 -8.76 8.56
N THR A 4 -2.41 -7.80 9.41
CA THR A 4 -3.29 -6.69 9.81
C THR A 4 -3.54 -5.75 8.63
N ILE A 5 -2.48 -5.44 7.87
CA ILE A 5 -2.57 -4.63 6.65
C ILE A 5 -3.43 -5.34 5.59
N MET A 6 -3.22 -6.63 5.35
CA MET A 6 -4.07 -7.44 4.45
C MET A 6 -5.53 -7.51 4.90
N SER A 7 -5.81 -7.40 6.20
CA SER A 7 -7.17 -7.40 6.74
C SER A 7 -7.87 -6.05 6.51
N ARG A 8 -7.12 -4.95 6.61
CA ARG A 8 -7.64 -3.57 6.46
C ARG A 8 -7.69 -3.09 5.01
N LEU A 9 -6.81 -3.59 4.15
CA LEU A 9 -6.78 -3.27 2.72
C LEU A 9 -7.73 -4.18 1.95
N ASP A 10 -8.31 -3.66 0.87
CA ASP A 10 -9.06 -4.48 -0.07
C ASP A 10 -8.12 -5.34 -0.93
N THR A 11 -7.78 -6.53 -0.42
CA THR A 11 -6.94 -7.52 -1.11
C THR A 11 -7.43 -7.87 -2.52
N LYS A 12 -8.73 -7.72 -2.83
CA LYS A 12 -9.26 -7.99 -4.17
C LYS A 12 -8.76 -6.99 -5.19
N ALA A 13 -8.59 -5.72 -4.81
CA ALA A 13 -8.03 -4.68 -5.67
C ALA A 13 -6.60 -5.01 -6.13
N PHE A 14 -5.88 -5.83 -5.37
CA PHE A 14 -4.54 -6.31 -5.69
C PHE A 14 -4.51 -7.66 -6.43
N GLY A 15 -5.69 -8.21 -6.76
CA GLY A 15 -5.82 -9.54 -7.36
C GLY A 15 -5.49 -10.68 -6.40
N LEU A 16 -5.56 -10.44 -5.09
CA LEU A 16 -5.25 -11.41 -4.04
C LEU A 16 -6.51 -11.81 -3.28
N LYS A 17 -6.58 -13.07 -2.85
CA LYS A 17 -7.61 -13.52 -1.92
C LYS A 17 -7.15 -13.20 -0.49
N LYS A 18 -8.08 -12.99 0.43
CA LYS A 18 -7.77 -12.87 1.88
C LYS A 18 -7.04 -14.09 2.44
N THR A 19 -7.22 -15.26 1.80
CA THR A 19 -6.54 -16.52 2.12
C THR A 19 -5.22 -16.72 1.38
N SER A 20 -4.83 -15.80 0.47
CA SER A 20 -3.53 -15.87 -0.22
C SER A 20 -2.38 -15.82 0.77
N ARG A 21 -1.28 -16.51 0.42
CA ARG A 21 -0.07 -16.52 1.23
C ARG A 21 0.51 -15.12 1.39
N ILE A 22 0.99 -14.81 2.61
CA ILE A 22 1.57 -13.49 2.94
C ILE A 22 2.73 -13.11 2.01
N LYS A 23 3.51 -14.10 1.56
CA LYS A 23 4.65 -13.87 0.67
C LYS A 23 4.22 -13.34 -0.69
N ALA A 24 3.07 -13.80 -1.21
CA ALA A 24 2.51 -13.29 -2.46
C ALA A 24 2.03 -11.85 -2.32
N PHE A 25 1.45 -11.50 -1.16
CA PHE A 25 1.09 -10.12 -0.83
C PHE A 25 2.33 -9.23 -0.73
N VAL A 26 3.35 -9.64 0.02
CA VAL A 26 4.59 -8.89 0.21
C VAL A 26 5.31 -8.65 -1.12
N PHE A 27 5.41 -9.65 -2.00
CA PHE A 27 6.03 -9.48 -3.32
C PHE A 27 5.29 -8.45 -4.19
N ARG A 28 3.95 -8.46 -4.15
CA ARG A 28 3.12 -7.47 -4.86
C ARG A 28 3.22 -6.09 -4.23
N PHE A 29 3.36 -6.01 -2.90
CA PHE A 29 3.38 -4.77 -2.15
C PHE A 29 4.74 -4.05 -2.22
N ILE A 30 5.85 -4.79 -2.08
CA ILE A 30 7.22 -4.25 -2.07
C ILE A 30 7.71 -3.86 -3.47
N SER A 31 7.10 -4.38 -4.53
CA SER A 31 7.51 -4.04 -5.91
C SER A 31 7.21 -2.59 -6.30
N VAL A 32 6.43 -1.87 -5.49
CA VAL A 32 6.06 -0.48 -5.79
C VAL A 32 7.06 0.47 -5.15
N PRO A 33 7.66 1.41 -5.91
CA PRO A 33 8.54 2.41 -5.34
C PRO A 33 7.75 3.33 -4.40
N ALA A 34 8.24 3.45 -3.16
CA ALA A 34 7.65 4.32 -2.15
C ALA A 34 8.74 5.13 -1.44
N LYS A 35 8.39 6.33 -0.99
CA LYS A 35 9.29 7.25 -0.31
C LYS A 35 8.60 7.88 0.89
N TRP A 36 9.27 7.85 2.04
CA TRP A 36 8.86 8.66 3.19
C TRP A 36 9.28 10.11 2.94
N ILE A 37 8.30 11.01 2.91
CA ILE A 37 8.49 12.45 2.74
C ILE A 37 8.09 13.12 4.06
N MET A 38 8.96 13.97 4.58
CA MET A 38 8.62 14.78 5.75
C MET A 38 7.87 16.03 5.28
N THR A 39 6.58 16.08 5.57
CA THR A 39 5.70 17.20 5.23
C THR A 39 5.35 17.95 6.51
N ALA A 40 5.82 19.19 6.63
CA ALA A 40 5.71 20.04 7.83
C ALA A 40 6.24 19.40 9.13
N ARG A 41 5.43 18.56 9.79
CA ARG A 41 5.78 17.83 11.03
C ARG A 41 5.37 16.35 10.99
N GLN A 42 4.95 15.83 9.84
CA GLN A 42 4.49 14.46 9.66
C GLN A 42 5.30 13.76 8.58
N SER A 43 5.71 12.52 8.84
CA SER A 43 6.31 11.65 7.83
C SER A 43 5.18 10.95 7.07
N VAL A 44 4.98 11.33 5.83
CA VAL A 44 3.96 10.77 4.93
C VAL A 44 4.63 9.77 3.99
N LEU A 45 4.05 8.58 3.85
CA LEU A 45 4.51 7.60 2.87
C LEU A 45 3.88 7.93 1.52
N ASN A 46 4.68 8.43 0.58
CA ASN A 46 4.24 8.62 -0.79
C ASN A 46 4.54 7.35 -1.61
N ILE A 47 3.56 6.89 -2.39
CA ILE A 47 3.67 5.69 -3.21
C ILE A 47 3.54 6.08 -4.68
N TYR A 48 4.60 5.87 -5.46
CA TYR A 48 4.65 6.28 -6.87
C TYR A 48 4.17 5.16 -7.77
N THR A 49 2.85 5.09 -7.96
CA THR A 49 2.24 4.09 -8.82
C THR A 49 0.99 4.62 -9.49
N CYS A 50 0.78 4.24 -10.74
CA CYS A 50 -0.45 4.49 -11.50
C CYS A 50 -1.56 3.47 -11.19
N ASN A 51 -1.33 2.55 -10.24
CA ASN A 51 -2.34 1.59 -9.85
C ASN A 51 -3.22 2.16 -8.74
N ASP A 52 -4.47 2.48 -9.10
CA ASP A 52 -5.53 2.94 -8.22
C ASP A 52 -5.68 2.13 -6.92
N ALA A 53 -5.39 0.83 -6.95
CA ALA A 53 -5.48 -0.05 -5.78
C ALA A 53 -4.51 0.37 -4.67
N TYR A 54 -3.34 0.88 -5.04
CA TYR A 54 -2.36 1.44 -4.12
C TYR A 54 -2.58 2.93 -3.91
N GLU A 55 -3.00 3.67 -4.93
CA GLU A 55 -3.14 5.12 -4.80
C GLU A 55 -4.25 5.50 -3.81
N LYS A 56 -5.45 4.92 -3.89
CA LYS A 56 -6.60 5.27 -3.03
C LYS A 56 -6.34 5.14 -1.52
N PRO A 57 -5.79 4.02 -1.02
CA PRO A 57 -5.58 3.85 0.43
C PRO A 57 -4.39 4.64 0.97
N PHE A 58 -3.45 5.06 0.12
CA PHE A 58 -2.24 5.78 0.53
C PHE A 58 -2.23 7.25 0.06
N LYS A 59 -3.25 7.69 -0.70
CA LYS A 59 -3.45 9.09 -1.08
C LYS A 59 -3.68 9.89 0.19
N THR A 60 -2.74 10.77 0.46
CA THR A 60 -2.88 11.80 1.49
C THR A 60 -3.25 13.08 0.76
N ASP A 61 -4.11 13.94 1.31
CA ASP A 61 -4.58 15.18 0.67
C ASP A 61 -3.47 16.21 0.35
N PHE A 62 -2.22 15.87 0.67
CA PHE A 62 -1.04 16.66 0.38
C PHE A 62 -0.43 16.21 -0.97
N GLY A 63 -0.98 16.77 -2.05
CA GLY A 63 -0.35 17.05 -3.36
C GLY A 63 0.58 15.99 -3.97
#